data_AF-A0A3Q8YK70-F1
#
_entry.id   AF-A0A3Q8YK70-F1
#
_cell.length_a   1.000
_cell.length_b   1.000
_cell.length_c   1.000
_cell.angle_alpha   90.00
_cell.angle_beta   90.00
_cell.angle_gamma   90.00
#
_symmetry.space_group_name_H-M   'P 1'
#
loop_
_entity.id
_entity.type
_entity.pdbx_description
1 polymer ?
#
loop_
_entity_poly.entity_id
_entity_poly.type
_entity_poly.pdbx_seq_one_letter_code
_entity_poly.pdbx_strand_id
1 'polypeptide(L)'
;MKSASRLHARDFISRSAASGRYHFNSSDAQDALGVSAAATKLALHRLSKQGLIASPARGFYVIVPPEYQSLGSLPAEQFIPALMERLGQPYYAGLLSAAQFHGAAHHRPQEFQVMVARARRPIVCGVVRVGFVVRKKIASVATQSFNTPRGTVLVSTPEATAIDLVGYHDHVGGFDQVATILGELVDSIDPEKLVAAAETAPVPWAQRLGYLMDQAGADDRTGPLKAYVRKHARSTAVLLPAASQQDAVRDDGWRLSINVTVESEL
;
A
#
# COMPACT_ATOMS: atom_id res chain seq x y z
N MET A 1 -42.07 31.06 4.25
CA MET A 1 -40.79 30.31 4.22
C MET A 1 -41.02 28.96 3.56
N LYS A 2 -40.53 28.76 2.33
CA LYS A 2 -40.69 27.48 1.62
C LYS A 2 -39.88 26.42 2.38
N SER A 3 -40.57 25.38 2.85
CA SER A 3 -39.96 24.16 3.40
C SER A 3 -38.94 23.64 2.39
N ALA A 4 -37.64 23.68 2.73
CA ALA A 4 -36.61 23.05 1.93
C ALA A 4 -36.98 21.56 1.80
N SER A 5 -37.22 21.08 0.58
CA SER A 5 -37.61 19.70 0.35
C SER A 5 -36.55 18.78 0.96
N ARG A 6 -36.90 17.99 1.98
CA ARG A 6 -36.00 17.01 2.58
C ARG A 6 -35.50 16.09 1.48
N LEU A 7 -34.18 16.03 1.30
CA LEU A 7 -33.56 15.14 0.33
C LEU A 7 -33.67 13.70 0.84
N HIS A 8 -34.16 12.76 0.03
CA HIS A 8 -34.14 11.35 0.43
C HIS A 8 -32.71 10.80 0.35
N ALA A 9 -32.40 9.81 1.18
CA ALA A 9 -31.05 9.24 1.26
C ALA A 9 -30.56 8.62 -0.06
N ARG A 10 -31.46 8.06 -0.88
CA ARG A 10 -31.12 7.58 -2.22
C ARG A 10 -30.81 8.73 -3.18
N ASP A 11 -31.58 9.82 -3.13
CA ASP A 11 -31.33 10.99 -3.97
C ASP A 11 -30.01 11.67 -3.59
N PHE A 12 -29.67 11.70 -2.30
CA PHE A 12 -28.38 12.21 -1.82
C PHE A 12 -27.19 11.47 -2.43
N ILE A 13 -27.18 10.13 -2.35
CA ILE A 13 -26.07 9.35 -2.93
C ILE A 13 -26.06 9.46 -4.46
N SER A 14 -27.22 9.44 -5.13
CA SER A 14 -27.29 9.57 -6.59
C SER A 14 -26.76 10.93 -7.06
N ARG A 15 -27.13 12.03 -6.39
CA ARG A 15 -26.61 13.36 -6.71
C ARG A 15 -25.12 13.49 -6.42
N SER A 16 -24.65 12.90 -5.32
CA SER A 16 -23.22 12.91 -4.96
C SER A 16 -22.39 12.17 -6.01
N ALA A 17 -22.81 10.97 -6.42
CA ALA A 17 -22.15 10.21 -7.48
C ALA A 17 -22.19 10.94 -8.83
N ALA A 18 -23.32 11.57 -9.17
CA ALA A 18 -23.46 12.36 -10.41
C ALA A 18 -22.51 13.57 -10.43
N SER A 19 -22.18 14.15 -9.28
CA SER A 19 -21.19 15.22 -9.16
C SER A 19 -19.74 14.71 -8.98
N GLY A 20 -19.49 13.41 -9.18
CA GLY A 20 -18.16 12.80 -9.03
C GLY A 20 -17.72 12.52 -7.60
N ARG A 21 -18.58 12.73 -6.59
CA ARG A 21 -18.26 12.50 -5.17
C ARG A 21 -18.75 11.12 -4.73
N TYR A 22 -17.82 10.19 -4.58
CA TYR A 22 -18.10 8.77 -4.24
C TYR A 22 -17.83 8.40 -2.78
N HIS A 23 -17.48 9.36 -1.93
CA HIS A 23 -17.32 9.16 -0.50
C HIS A 23 -17.93 10.33 0.27
N PHE A 24 -18.37 10.08 1.50
CA PHE A 24 -18.94 11.09 2.38
C PHE A 24 -18.86 10.66 3.85
N ASN A 25 -18.97 11.64 4.75
CA ASN A 25 -19.01 11.42 6.19
C ASN A 25 -20.43 11.36 6.75
N SER A 26 -20.57 10.88 7.98
CA SER A 26 -21.86 10.89 8.69
C SER A 26 -22.44 12.31 8.83
N SER A 27 -21.58 13.32 9.01
CA SER A 27 -21.94 14.74 9.05
C SER A 27 -22.53 15.19 7.73
N ASP A 28 -21.86 14.89 6.62
CA ASP A 28 -22.30 15.31 5.28
C ASP A 28 -23.69 14.75 4.95
N ALA A 29 -23.93 13.48 5.33
CA ALA A 29 -25.24 12.86 5.19
C ALA A 29 -26.27 13.48 6.13
N GLN A 30 -25.90 13.80 7.38
CA GLN A 30 -26.81 14.44 8.33
C GLN A 30 -27.24 15.83 7.83
N ASP A 31 -26.29 16.63 7.37
CA ASP A 31 -26.51 17.98 6.87
C ASP A 31 -27.37 17.96 5.60
N ALA A 32 -27.08 17.04 4.67
CA ALA A 32 -27.84 16.90 3.42
C ALA A 32 -29.28 16.41 3.63
N LEU A 33 -29.51 15.50 4.59
CA LEU A 33 -30.84 14.96 4.89
C LEU A 33 -31.66 15.90 5.77
N GLY A 34 -31.02 16.78 6.55
CA GLY A 34 -31.69 17.69 7.48
C GLY A 34 -32.45 16.97 8.60
N VAL A 35 -31.91 15.84 9.08
CA VAL A 35 -32.51 15.00 10.13
C VAL A 35 -31.58 14.79 11.31
N SER A 36 -32.10 14.22 12.41
CA SER A 36 -31.28 13.91 13.58
C SER A 36 -30.22 12.86 13.28
N ALA A 37 -29.12 12.85 14.04
CA ALA A 37 -28.05 11.86 13.89
C ALA A 37 -28.56 10.40 13.97
N ALA A 38 -29.56 10.12 14.82
CA ALA A 38 -30.20 8.80 14.92
C ALA A 38 -30.95 8.42 13.63
N ALA A 39 -31.70 9.37 13.05
CA ALA A 39 -32.40 9.17 11.79
C ALA A 39 -31.40 8.99 10.62
N THR A 40 -30.32 9.76 10.57
CA THR A 40 -29.23 9.60 9.60
C THR A 40 -28.62 8.20 9.69
N LYS A 41 -28.29 7.73 10.90
CA LYS A 41 -27.74 6.38 11.11
C LYS A 41 -28.67 5.29 10.58
N LEU A 42 -29.98 5.40 10.84
CA LEU A 42 -30.98 4.46 10.32
C LEU A 42 -31.06 4.50 8.79
N ALA A 43 -31.02 5.69 8.18
CA ALA A 43 -31.02 5.86 6.73
C ALA A 43 -29.78 5.22 6.08
N LEU A 44 -28.59 5.47 6.62
CA LEU A 44 -27.33 4.90 6.14
C LEU A 44 -27.30 3.37 6.33
N HIS A 45 -27.80 2.85 7.45
CA HIS A 45 -27.94 1.41 7.65
C HIS A 45 -28.83 0.77 6.58
N ARG A 46 -29.96 1.38 6.22
CA ARG A 46 -30.83 0.89 5.14
C ARG A 46 -30.13 0.88 3.78
N LEU A 47 -29.40 1.95 3.44
CA LEU A 47 -28.62 2.01 2.20
C LEU A 47 -27.53 0.94 2.16
N SER A 48 -26.85 0.70 3.29
CA SER A 48 -25.83 -0.35 3.39
C SER A 48 -26.42 -1.75 3.24
N LYS A 49 -27.59 -2.03 3.84
CA LYS A 49 -28.32 -3.28 3.63
C LYS A 49 -28.78 -3.49 2.18
N GLN A 50 -28.99 -2.41 1.44
CA GLN A 50 -29.30 -2.44 0.01
C GLN A 50 -28.05 -2.55 -0.88
N GLY A 51 -26.84 -2.58 -0.30
CA GLY A 51 -25.58 -2.63 -1.05
C GLY A 51 -25.25 -1.34 -1.81
N LEU A 52 -25.94 -0.23 -1.54
CA LEU A 52 -25.75 1.05 -2.24
C LEU A 52 -24.60 1.88 -1.67
N ILE A 53 -24.23 1.61 -0.42
CA ILE A 53 -23.08 2.21 0.24
C ILE A 53 -22.33 1.14 1.04
N ALA A 54 -21.04 1.36 1.23
CA ALA A 54 -20.20 0.57 2.13
C ALA A 54 -19.54 1.50 3.15
N SER A 55 -19.05 0.97 4.28
CA SER A 55 -18.38 1.75 5.32
C SER A 55 -17.00 1.18 5.64
N PRO A 56 -15.94 1.64 4.94
CA PRO A 56 -14.57 1.20 5.18
C PRO A 56 -14.01 1.62 6.56
N ALA A 57 -14.57 2.68 7.15
CA ALA A 57 -14.18 3.16 8.47
C ALA A 57 -15.37 3.80 9.17
N ARG A 58 -15.33 3.84 10.52
CA ARG A 58 -16.41 4.42 11.32
C ARG A 58 -16.73 5.86 10.86
N GLY A 59 -17.95 6.04 10.39
CA GLY A 59 -18.49 7.33 9.99
C GLY A 59 -17.98 7.84 8.64
N PHE A 60 -17.24 7.02 7.90
CA PHE A 60 -16.82 7.22 6.52
C PHE A 60 -17.54 6.20 5.63
N TYR A 61 -18.16 6.68 4.57
CA TYR A 61 -18.96 5.86 3.66
C TYR A 61 -18.48 6.07 2.24
N VAL A 62 -18.56 5.00 1.46
CA VAL A 62 -18.33 5.01 0.01
C VAL A 62 -19.62 4.62 -0.69
N ILE A 63 -19.91 5.28 -1.81
CA ILE A 63 -21.03 4.94 -2.68
C ILE A 63 -20.59 3.76 -3.54
N VAL A 64 -21.40 2.71 -3.59
CA VAL A 64 -21.12 1.50 -4.37
C VAL A 64 -21.93 1.58 -5.67
N PRO A 65 -21.28 1.93 -6.80
CA PRO A 65 -21.96 1.97 -8.08
C PRO A 65 -22.20 0.55 -8.62
N PRO A 66 -23.09 0.38 -9.63
CA PRO A 66 -23.45 -0.93 -10.17
C PRO A 66 -22.27 -1.82 -10.53
N GLU A 67 -21.21 -1.27 -11.13
CA GLU A 67 -20.00 -1.99 -11.54
C GLU A 67 -19.21 -2.62 -10.38
N TYR A 68 -19.44 -2.18 -9.14
CA TYR A 68 -18.76 -2.69 -7.94
C TYR A 68 -19.71 -3.38 -6.95
N GLN A 69 -20.94 -3.70 -7.35
CA GLN A 69 -21.86 -4.42 -6.46
C GLN A 69 -21.34 -5.79 -6.05
N SER A 70 -20.67 -6.52 -6.96
CA SER A 70 -20.05 -7.82 -6.66
C SER A 70 -18.92 -7.70 -5.63
N LEU A 71 -18.25 -6.54 -5.56
CA LEU A 71 -17.22 -6.28 -4.56
C LEU A 71 -17.82 -5.88 -3.20
N GLY A 72 -19.04 -5.33 -3.19
CA GLY A 72 -19.69 -4.81 -2.00
C GLY A 72 -19.03 -3.55 -1.42
N SER A 73 -18.08 -2.95 -2.15
CA SER A 73 -17.33 -1.73 -1.81
C SER A 73 -16.67 -1.17 -3.08
N LEU A 74 -16.20 0.07 -3.03
CA LEU A 74 -15.22 0.55 -4.00
C LEU A 74 -13.88 -0.20 -3.83
N PRO A 75 -13.11 -0.40 -4.92
CA PRO A 75 -11.70 -0.78 -4.83
C PRO A 75 -10.90 0.14 -3.90
N ALA A 76 -9.92 -0.41 -3.21
CA ALA A 76 -9.21 0.26 -2.13
C ALA A 76 -8.50 1.55 -2.59
N GLU A 77 -7.85 1.50 -3.75
CA GLU A 77 -7.17 2.62 -4.36
C GLU A 77 -8.09 3.82 -4.63
N GLN A 78 -9.41 3.60 -4.70
CA GLN A 78 -10.41 4.63 -4.99
C GLN A 78 -10.97 5.31 -3.73
N PHE A 79 -10.71 4.80 -2.53
CA PHE A 79 -11.18 5.44 -1.28
C PHE A 79 -10.11 5.67 -0.23
N ILE A 80 -8.98 4.96 -0.29
CA ILE A 80 -7.87 5.16 0.66
C ILE A 80 -7.35 6.60 0.67
N PRO A 81 -7.17 7.30 -0.47
CA PRO A 81 -6.72 8.69 -0.47
C PRO A 81 -7.60 9.61 0.41
N ALA A 82 -8.90 9.60 0.17
CA ALA A 82 -9.87 10.40 0.93
C ALA A 82 -9.97 9.98 2.40
N LEU A 83 -9.87 8.67 2.68
CA LEU A 83 -9.85 8.17 4.04
C LEU A 83 -8.62 8.67 4.81
N MET A 84 -7.44 8.61 4.19
CA MET A 84 -6.19 9.04 4.82
C MET A 84 -6.11 10.55 5.00
N GLU A 85 -6.61 11.33 4.03
CA GLU A 85 -6.78 12.77 4.13
C GLU A 85 -7.67 13.14 5.34
N ARG A 86 -8.85 12.52 5.45
CA ARG A 86 -9.76 12.72 6.59
C ARG A 86 -9.10 12.40 7.94
N LEU A 87 -8.24 11.40 7.97
CA LEU A 87 -7.53 11.00 9.19
C LEU A 87 -6.31 11.88 9.48
N GLY A 88 -5.91 12.74 8.55
CA GLY A 88 -4.67 13.51 8.64
C GLY A 88 -3.43 12.62 8.74
N GLN A 89 -3.44 11.46 8.07
CA GLN A 89 -2.35 10.48 8.15
C GLN A 89 -1.59 10.41 6.82
N PRO A 90 -0.25 10.51 6.83
CA PRO A 90 0.54 10.21 5.64
C PRO A 90 0.40 8.73 5.31
N TYR A 91 0.37 8.44 4.01
CA TYR A 91 0.23 7.08 3.50
C TYR A 91 0.88 6.96 2.13
N TYR A 92 1.13 5.72 1.71
CA TYR A 92 1.26 5.34 0.30
C TYR A 92 0.88 3.86 0.14
N ALA A 93 0.45 3.46 -1.06
CA ALA A 93 0.36 2.06 -1.44
C ALA A 93 1.79 1.51 -1.58
N GLY A 94 2.09 0.43 -0.86
CA GLY A 94 3.43 -0.17 -0.77
C GLY A 94 3.42 -1.66 -1.08
N LEU A 95 4.59 -2.30 -0.96
CA LEU A 95 4.74 -3.76 -1.08
C LEU A 95 4.13 -4.31 -2.38
N LEU A 96 3.35 -5.40 -2.32
CA LEU A 96 2.76 -6.04 -3.50
C LEU A 96 1.81 -5.11 -4.26
N SER A 97 1.10 -4.22 -3.56
CA SER A 97 0.23 -3.25 -4.20
C SER A 97 1.01 -2.21 -5.00
N ALA A 98 2.16 -1.75 -4.50
CA ALA A 98 3.02 -0.86 -5.26
C ALA A 98 3.67 -1.56 -6.45
N ALA A 99 4.16 -2.78 -6.25
CA ALA A 99 4.76 -3.59 -7.31
C ALA A 99 3.75 -3.78 -8.47
N GLN A 100 2.47 -4.04 -8.15
CA GLN A 100 1.40 -4.10 -9.15
C GLN A 100 1.23 -2.80 -9.95
N PHE A 101 1.32 -1.62 -9.32
CA PHE A 101 1.23 -0.34 -10.05
C PHE A 101 2.41 -0.11 -11.00
N HIS A 102 3.57 -0.72 -10.72
CA HIS A 102 4.76 -0.68 -11.58
C HIS A 102 4.79 -1.80 -12.62
N GLY A 103 3.74 -2.64 -12.69
CA GLY A 103 3.67 -3.77 -13.62
C GLY A 103 4.47 -5.00 -13.18
N ALA A 104 5.03 -4.99 -11.96
CA ALA A 104 5.82 -6.07 -11.37
C ALA A 104 4.97 -6.89 -10.39
N ALA A 105 3.92 -7.52 -10.92
CA ALA A 105 3.13 -8.48 -10.17
C ALA A 105 2.53 -9.53 -11.10
N HIS A 106 3.10 -10.75 -11.11
CA HIS A 106 2.54 -11.92 -11.79
C HIS A 106 1.07 -12.20 -11.42
N HIS A 107 0.68 -11.90 -10.18
CA HIS A 107 -0.67 -12.08 -9.68
C HIS A 107 -1.19 -10.82 -8.99
N ARG A 108 -2.51 -10.59 -9.09
CA ARG A 108 -3.13 -9.50 -8.33
C ARG A 108 -3.02 -9.81 -6.83
N PRO A 109 -2.51 -8.86 -6.02
CA PRO A 109 -2.52 -9.00 -4.56
C PRO A 109 -3.94 -9.22 -4.05
N GLN A 110 -4.10 -10.16 -3.12
CA GLN A 110 -5.41 -10.43 -2.49
C GLN A 110 -5.85 -9.30 -1.55
N GLU A 111 -4.91 -8.47 -1.12
CA GLU A 111 -5.12 -7.36 -0.20
C GLU A 111 -4.39 -6.11 -0.73
N PHE A 112 -5.04 -4.95 -0.61
CA PHE A 112 -4.40 -3.68 -0.88
C PHE A 112 -3.52 -3.27 0.30
N GLN A 113 -2.21 -3.19 0.09
CA GLN A 113 -1.22 -2.96 1.14
C GLN A 113 -0.86 -1.47 1.20
N VAL A 114 -1.06 -0.88 2.38
CA VAL A 114 -0.85 0.56 2.61
C VAL A 114 0.16 0.76 3.72
N MET A 115 1.20 1.53 3.42
CA MET A 115 2.18 1.99 4.40
C MET A 115 1.62 3.19 5.16
N VAL A 116 1.73 3.17 6.49
CA VAL A 116 1.20 4.22 7.39
C VAL A 116 2.19 4.58 8.50
N ALA A 117 2.08 5.79 9.04
CA ALA A 117 2.92 6.25 10.16
C ALA A 117 2.62 5.54 11.49
N ARG A 118 1.39 5.05 11.67
CA ARG A 118 0.90 4.48 12.95
C ARG A 118 0.05 3.26 12.68
N ALA A 119 0.14 2.28 13.57
CA ALA A 119 -0.60 1.03 13.46
C ALA A 119 -2.11 1.28 13.33
N ARG A 120 -2.74 0.52 12.43
CA ARG A 120 -4.17 0.59 12.15
C ARG A 120 -4.70 -0.81 11.92
N ARG A 121 -5.95 -1.05 12.34
CA ARG A 121 -6.65 -2.30 12.03
C ARG A 121 -6.89 -2.43 10.51
N PRO A 122 -6.77 -3.64 9.94
CA PRO A 122 -7.15 -3.90 8.57
C PRO A 122 -8.59 -3.48 8.28
N ILE A 123 -8.87 -3.13 7.02
CA ILE A 123 -10.23 -2.88 6.54
C ILE A 123 -10.72 -4.11 5.81
N VAL A 124 -11.94 -4.53 6.13
CA VAL A 124 -12.70 -5.51 5.36
C VAL A 124 -14.03 -4.86 5.03
N CYS A 125 -14.31 -4.66 3.74
CA CYS A 125 -15.51 -4.01 3.26
C CYS A 125 -16.01 -4.73 2.00
N GLY A 126 -17.06 -5.54 2.16
CA GLY A 126 -17.40 -6.53 1.14
C GLY A 126 -16.26 -7.54 0.99
N VAL A 127 -15.81 -7.79 -0.24
CA VAL A 127 -14.62 -8.62 -0.52
C VAL A 127 -13.32 -7.80 -0.56
N VAL A 128 -13.41 -6.46 -0.50
CA VAL A 128 -12.25 -5.58 -0.54
C VAL A 128 -11.54 -5.63 0.81
N ARG A 129 -10.23 -5.90 0.77
CA ARG A 129 -9.34 -6.01 1.94
C ARG A 129 -8.24 -4.97 1.83
N VAL A 130 -7.94 -4.30 2.95
CA VAL A 130 -6.81 -3.37 3.06
C VAL A 130 -5.97 -3.72 4.28
N GLY A 131 -4.70 -3.99 4.03
CA GLY A 131 -3.68 -4.26 5.03
C GLY A 131 -2.89 -2.99 5.31
N PHE A 132 -2.56 -2.76 6.58
CA PHE A 132 -1.75 -1.61 7.00
C PHE A 132 -0.43 -2.08 7.59
N VAL A 133 0.68 -1.54 7.07
CA VAL A 133 2.03 -1.82 7.55
C VAL A 133 2.66 -0.51 8.03
N VAL A 134 3.30 -0.53 9.19
CA VAL A 134 3.85 0.69 9.79
C VAL A 134 5.24 0.99 9.24
N ARG A 135 5.43 2.17 8.65
CA ARG A 135 6.72 2.66 8.17
C ARG A 135 7.23 3.83 9.02
N LYS A 136 8.30 3.61 9.79
CA LYS A 136 8.83 4.60 10.76
C LYS A 136 9.20 5.96 10.15
N LYS A 137 9.84 5.97 8.97
CA LYS A 137 10.24 7.19 8.26
C LYS A 137 9.36 7.44 7.03
N ILE A 138 8.05 7.21 7.14
CA ILE A 138 7.14 7.28 6.00
C ILE A 138 7.26 8.58 5.19
N ALA A 139 7.44 9.73 5.86
CA ALA A 139 7.52 11.03 5.23
C ALA A 139 8.79 11.24 4.38
N SER A 140 9.84 10.43 4.57
CA SER A 140 11.05 10.49 3.75
C SER A 140 11.02 9.51 2.58
N VAL A 141 10.03 8.62 2.51
CA VAL A 141 9.94 7.64 1.44
C VAL A 141 9.44 8.32 0.18
N ALA A 142 10.16 8.15 -0.93
CA ALA A 142 9.76 8.71 -2.21
C ALA A 142 8.48 8.03 -2.72
N THR A 143 7.53 8.85 -3.16
CA THR A 143 6.26 8.39 -3.71
C THR A 143 5.96 9.08 -5.04
N GLN A 144 5.16 8.44 -5.87
CA GLN A 144 4.61 8.99 -7.10
C GLN A 144 3.09 8.79 -7.14
N SER A 145 2.41 9.63 -7.91
CA SER A 145 0.95 9.62 -8.03
C SER A 145 0.50 8.79 -9.23
N PHE A 146 -0.43 7.86 -9.01
CA PHE A 146 -1.08 7.09 -10.07
C PHE A 146 -2.55 7.49 -10.20
N ASN A 147 -3.05 7.51 -11.44
CA ASN A 147 -4.46 7.75 -11.71
C ASN A 147 -5.29 6.51 -11.39
N THR A 148 -6.47 6.74 -10.82
CA THR A 148 -7.52 5.75 -10.59
C THR A 148 -8.81 6.25 -11.24
N PRO A 149 -9.83 5.40 -11.43
CA PRO A 149 -11.11 5.84 -11.94
C PRO A 149 -11.80 6.93 -11.11
N ARG A 150 -11.38 7.16 -9.85
CA ARG A 150 -12.03 8.06 -8.89
C ARG A 150 -11.08 9.07 -8.24
N GLY A 151 -9.94 9.36 -8.86
CA GLY A 151 -8.93 10.30 -8.36
C GLY A 151 -7.52 9.77 -8.50
N THR A 152 -6.61 10.13 -7.60
CA THR A 152 -5.24 9.61 -7.61
C THR A 152 -4.91 8.88 -6.31
N VAL A 153 -3.92 7.99 -6.39
CA VAL A 153 -3.37 7.27 -5.24
C VAL A 153 -1.85 7.48 -5.20
N LEU A 154 -1.32 7.67 -3.99
CA LEU A 154 0.14 7.72 -3.78
C LEU A 154 0.69 6.30 -3.70
N VAL A 155 1.76 6.04 -4.44
CA VAL A 155 2.44 4.73 -4.51
C VAL A 155 3.93 4.96 -4.29
N SER A 156 4.63 4.08 -3.56
CA SER A 156 6.09 4.15 -3.46
C SER A 156 6.74 4.07 -4.85
N THR A 157 7.86 4.78 -5.08
CA THR A 157 8.64 4.60 -6.32
C THR A 157 9.16 3.16 -6.44
N PRO A 158 9.60 2.68 -7.62
CA PRO A 158 10.16 1.34 -7.76
C PRO A 158 11.28 1.05 -6.75
N GLU A 159 12.16 2.02 -6.51
CA GLU A 159 13.30 1.90 -5.59
C GLU A 159 12.86 1.84 -4.13
N ALA A 160 11.92 2.69 -3.74
CA ALA A 160 11.32 2.65 -2.41
C ALA A 160 10.55 1.33 -2.19
N THR A 161 9.89 0.83 -3.23
CA THR A 161 9.18 -0.45 -3.22
C THR A 161 10.16 -1.60 -3.01
N ALA A 162 11.29 -1.63 -3.72
CA ALA A 162 12.34 -2.62 -3.55
C ALA A 162 12.89 -2.67 -2.11
N ILE A 163 13.15 -1.49 -1.51
CA ILE A 163 13.58 -1.38 -0.12
C ILE A 163 12.52 -1.89 0.86
N ASP A 164 11.26 -1.52 0.65
CA ASP A 164 10.16 -1.94 1.52
C ASP A 164 9.86 -3.45 1.39
N LEU A 165 9.92 -4.04 0.19
CA LEU A 165 9.73 -5.49 -0.03
C LEU A 165 10.72 -6.30 0.82
N VAL A 166 11.98 -5.88 0.86
CA VAL A 166 13.02 -6.52 1.68
C VAL A 166 12.81 -6.26 3.17
N GLY A 167 12.44 -5.03 3.54
CA GLY A 167 12.24 -4.63 4.92
C GLY A 167 11.04 -5.31 5.60
N TYR A 168 10.04 -5.68 4.81
CA TYR A 168 8.77 -6.24 5.26
C TYR A 168 8.44 -7.54 4.54
N HIS A 169 9.45 -8.36 4.21
CA HIS A 169 9.29 -9.61 3.44
C HIS A 169 8.20 -10.55 3.98
N ASP A 170 7.97 -10.56 5.30
CA ASP A 170 6.91 -11.36 5.94
C ASP A 170 5.49 -10.97 5.50
N HIS A 171 5.29 -9.73 5.03
CA HIS A 171 4.04 -9.25 4.45
C HIS A 171 3.90 -9.54 2.95
N VAL A 172 4.96 -10.06 2.33
CA VAL A 172 5.08 -10.27 0.87
C VAL A 172 5.08 -11.76 0.54
N GLY A 173 5.31 -12.64 1.51
CA GLY A 173 5.41 -14.09 1.31
C GLY A 173 6.83 -14.66 1.46
N GLY A 174 7.78 -13.85 1.95
CA GLY A 174 9.17 -14.27 2.14
C GLY A 174 10.11 -13.79 1.02
N PHE A 175 11.39 -14.15 1.12
CA PHE A 175 12.41 -13.64 0.19
C PHE A 175 12.34 -14.22 -1.22
N ASP A 176 11.79 -15.41 -1.42
CA ASP A 176 11.58 -15.99 -2.75
C ASP A 176 10.62 -15.13 -3.58
N GLN A 177 9.49 -14.75 -2.97
CA GLN A 177 8.54 -13.83 -3.60
C GLN A 177 9.14 -12.44 -3.82
N VAL A 178 9.97 -11.96 -2.88
CA VAL A 178 10.68 -10.68 -3.03
C VAL A 178 11.64 -10.75 -4.22
N ALA A 179 12.45 -11.80 -4.35
CA ALA A 179 13.40 -11.96 -5.45
C ALA A 179 12.71 -11.99 -6.81
N THR A 180 11.60 -12.73 -6.91
CA THR A 180 10.76 -12.78 -8.13
C THR A 180 10.27 -11.38 -8.53
N ILE A 181 9.70 -10.62 -7.59
CA ILE A 181 9.20 -9.27 -7.86
C ILE A 181 10.34 -8.30 -8.20
N LEU A 182 11.51 -8.44 -7.56
CA LEU A 182 12.68 -7.61 -7.86
C LEU A 182 13.18 -7.82 -9.29
N GLY A 183 13.11 -9.05 -9.81
CA GLY A 183 13.43 -9.34 -11.20
C GLY A 183 12.49 -8.65 -12.19
N GLU A 184 11.20 -8.53 -11.88
CA GLU A 184 10.25 -7.76 -12.70
C GLU A 184 10.42 -6.24 -12.54
N LEU A 185 10.76 -5.77 -11.33
CA LEU A 185 10.96 -4.34 -11.04
C LEU A 185 12.26 -3.78 -11.61
N VAL A 186 13.24 -4.64 -11.91
CA VAL A 186 14.61 -4.23 -12.23
C VAL A 186 14.64 -3.15 -13.29
N ASP A 187 13.84 -3.29 -14.34
CA ASP A 187 13.85 -2.37 -15.48
C ASP A 187 13.43 -0.96 -15.13
N SER A 188 12.62 -0.80 -14.09
CA SER A 188 12.11 0.48 -13.60
C SER A 188 13.00 1.11 -12.52
N ILE A 189 14.06 0.42 -12.06
CA ILE A 189 14.94 0.91 -10.99
C ILE A 189 16.05 1.79 -11.56
N ASP A 190 16.16 3.00 -11.01
CA ASP A 190 17.29 3.91 -11.19
C ASP A 190 18.33 3.68 -10.08
N PRO A 191 19.60 3.35 -10.41
CA PRO A 191 20.63 3.05 -9.40
C PRO A 191 20.91 4.16 -8.39
N GLU A 192 20.82 5.43 -8.79
CA GLU A 192 21.09 6.57 -7.89
C GLU A 192 19.89 6.82 -6.97
N LYS A 193 18.67 6.71 -7.51
CA LYS A 193 17.46 6.78 -6.69
C LYS A 193 17.35 5.60 -5.72
N LEU A 194 17.96 4.45 -6.04
CA LEU A 194 18.03 3.31 -5.16
C LEU A 194 18.86 3.59 -3.90
N VAL A 195 19.97 4.31 -4.06
CA VAL A 195 20.77 4.79 -2.93
C VAL A 195 19.95 5.77 -2.08
N ALA A 196 19.28 6.73 -2.70
CA ALA A 196 18.41 7.69 -1.97
C ALA A 196 17.29 6.97 -1.21
N ALA A 197 16.68 5.94 -1.78
CA ALA A 197 15.67 5.11 -1.11
C ALA A 197 16.27 4.35 0.09
N ALA A 198 17.48 3.80 -0.05
CA ALA A 198 18.18 3.08 1.01
C ALA A 198 18.46 3.95 2.25
N GLU A 199 18.73 5.24 2.08
CA GLU A 199 18.96 6.19 3.19
C GLU A 199 17.74 6.37 4.11
N THR A 200 16.55 6.04 3.61
CA THR A 200 15.29 6.11 4.37
C THR A 200 15.06 4.86 5.25
N ALA A 201 15.93 3.86 5.18
CA ALA A 201 15.79 2.55 5.81
C ALA A 201 17.03 2.16 6.65
N PRO A 202 16.93 1.14 7.53
CA PRO A 202 18.10 0.54 8.15
C PRO A 202 19.05 -0.04 7.10
N VAL A 203 20.36 0.15 7.28
CA VAL A 203 21.41 -0.37 6.37
C VAL A 203 21.28 -1.89 6.09
N PRO A 204 20.88 -2.76 7.05
CA PRO A 204 20.65 -4.17 6.76
C PRO A 204 19.64 -4.45 5.64
N TRP A 205 18.69 -3.55 5.38
CA TRP A 205 17.75 -3.70 4.27
C TRP A 205 18.46 -3.50 2.93
N ALA A 206 19.36 -2.51 2.83
CA ALA A 206 20.19 -2.31 1.64
C ALA A 206 21.16 -3.47 1.42
N GLN A 207 21.74 -4.05 2.49
CA GLN A 207 22.61 -5.23 2.40
C GLN A 207 21.87 -6.43 1.80
N ARG A 208 20.66 -6.71 2.28
CA ARG A 208 19.82 -7.80 1.76
C ARG A 208 19.32 -7.51 0.35
N LEU A 209 18.87 -6.28 0.08
CA LEU A 209 18.36 -5.89 -1.23
C LEU A 209 19.41 -6.07 -2.31
N GLY A 210 20.63 -5.59 -2.06
CA GLY A 210 21.72 -5.74 -3.00
C GLY A 210 22.01 -7.19 -3.38
N TYR A 211 22.06 -8.08 -2.37
CA TYR A 211 22.23 -9.51 -2.62
C TYR A 211 21.06 -10.11 -3.42
N LEU A 212 19.82 -9.80 -3.05
CA LEU A 212 18.63 -10.32 -3.74
C LEU A 212 18.52 -9.82 -5.19
N MET A 213 18.93 -8.58 -5.45
CA MET A 213 19.01 -8.04 -6.81
C MET A 213 20.12 -8.72 -7.63
N ASP A 214 21.30 -8.95 -7.05
CA ASP A 214 22.36 -9.70 -7.72
C ASP A 214 21.88 -11.14 -8.07
N GLN A 215 21.08 -11.78 -7.21
CA GLN A 215 20.47 -13.09 -7.51
C GLN A 215 19.39 -13.01 -8.61
N ALA A 216 18.65 -11.91 -8.70
CA ALA A 216 17.67 -11.67 -9.75
C ALA A 216 18.28 -11.24 -11.10
N GLY A 217 19.61 -11.28 -11.25
CA GLY A 217 20.32 -10.91 -12.48
C GLY A 217 20.43 -9.41 -12.73
N ALA A 218 20.30 -8.59 -11.68
CA ALA A 218 20.32 -7.13 -11.72
C ALA A 218 21.65 -6.51 -11.24
N ASP A 219 22.75 -7.25 -11.34
CA ASP A 219 24.05 -6.87 -10.77
C ASP A 219 24.66 -5.61 -11.42
N ASP A 220 24.28 -5.30 -12.65
CA ASP A 220 24.63 -4.07 -13.35
C ASP A 220 24.04 -2.81 -12.70
N ARG A 221 22.91 -2.93 -12.00
CA ARG A 221 22.22 -1.81 -11.33
C ARG A 221 22.60 -1.63 -9.85
N THR A 222 23.30 -2.59 -9.24
CA THR A 222 23.57 -2.56 -7.79
C THR A 222 24.88 -1.85 -7.40
N GLY A 223 25.70 -1.43 -8.37
CA GLY A 223 27.01 -0.80 -8.13
C GLY A 223 26.98 0.37 -7.12
N PRO A 224 26.16 1.42 -7.33
CA PRO A 224 26.01 2.53 -6.39
C PRO A 224 25.53 2.08 -4.99
N LEU A 225 24.58 1.14 -4.93
CA LEU A 225 24.09 0.60 -3.67
C LEU A 225 25.18 -0.19 -2.91
N LYS A 226 26.02 -0.94 -3.64
CA LYS A 226 27.18 -1.67 -3.08
C LYS A 226 28.20 -0.70 -2.48
N ALA A 227 28.46 0.42 -3.14
CA ALA A 227 29.30 1.49 -2.59
C ALA A 227 28.69 2.12 -1.33
N TYR A 228 27.38 2.39 -1.34
CA TYR A 228 26.63 2.88 -0.18
C TYR A 228 26.75 1.92 1.02
N VAL A 229 26.55 0.61 0.81
CA VAL A 229 26.66 -0.41 1.85
C VAL A 229 28.08 -0.46 2.42
N ARG A 230 29.12 -0.47 1.58
CA ARG A 230 30.52 -0.50 2.04
C ARG A 230 30.87 0.69 2.94
N LYS A 231 30.32 1.86 2.65
CA LYS A 231 30.52 3.09 3.42
C LYS A 231 29.77 3.10 4.76
N HIS A 232 28.54 2.59 4.81
CA HIS A 232 27.65 2.77 5.96
C HIS A 232 27.46 1.53 6.84
N ALA A 233 27.61 0.31 6.31
CA ALA A 233 27.43 -0.91 7.08
C ALA A 233 28.56 -1.05 8.12
N ARG A 234 28.20 -1.23 9.39
CA ARG A 234 29.16 -1.43 10.49
C ARG A 234 29.28 -2.89 10.92
N SER A 235 28.36 -3.73 10.49
CA SER A 235 28.32 -5.15 10.82
C SER A 235 27.83 -5.97 9.63
N THR A 236 28.12 -7.27 9.67
CA THR A 236 27.53 -8.24 8.76
C THR A 236 26.08 -8.47 9.15
N ALA A 237 25.15 -8.25 8.23
CA ALA A 237 23.74 -8.58 8.44
C ALA A 237 23.51 -10.07 8.13
N VAL A 238 22.44 -10.66 8.68
CA VAL A 238 21.97 -12.00 8.29
C VAL A 238 20.83 -11.84 7.29
N LEU A 239 20.83 -12.64 6.22
CA LEU A 239 19.80 -12.60 5.18
C LEU A 239 18.41 -12.81 5.80
N LEU A 240 18.19 -13.95 6.47
CA LEU A 240 16.96 -14.23 7.22
C LEU A 240 17.25 -14.52 8.70
N PRO A 241 17.16 -13.52 9.60
CA PRO A 241 17.53 -13.68 11.02
C PRO A 241 16.75 -14.76 11.79
N ALA A 242 15.54 -15.09 11.33
CA ALA A 242 14.69 -16.10 11.96
C ALA A 242 15.11 -17.55 11.66
N ALA A 243 15.99 -17.76 10.68
CA ALA A 243 16.46 -19.09 10.28
C ALA A 243 17.82 -19.45 10.94
N SER A 244 18.15 -20.75 10.93
CA SER A 244 19.46 -21.24 11.39
C SER A 244 20.61 -20.59 10.62
N GLN A 245 21.78 -20.48 11.26
CA GLN A 245 23.01 -19.93 10.67
C GLN A 245 24.14 -20.97 10.58
N GLN A 246 23.84 -22.24 10.87
CA GLN A 246 24.85 -23.30 11.04
C GLN A 246 25.76 -23.49 9.81
N ASP A 247 25.23 -23.24 8.60
CA ASP A 247 25.93 -23.38 7.33
C ASP A 247 25.96 -22.06 6.53
N ALA A 248 25.86 -20.92 7.21
CA ALA A 248 25.71 -19.64 6.53
C ALA A 248 27.00 -19.22 5.79
N VAL A 249 26.87 -18.93 4.49
CA VAL A 249 27.97 -18.45 3.65
C VAL A 249 28.05 -16.93 3.72
N ARG A 250 29.26 -16.38 3.75
CA ARG A 250 29.46 -14.93 3.83
C ARG A 250 29.67 -14.32 2.45
N ASP A 251 28.88 -13.30 2.13
CA ASP A 251 29.11 -12.36 1.04
C ASP A 251 29.79 -11.10 1.58
N ASP A 252 31.08 -10.95 1.31
CA ASP A 252 31.86 -9.78 1.74
C ASP A 252 31.53 -8.51 0.94
N GLY A 253 31.00 -8.65 -0.27
CA GLY A 253 30.59 -7.53 -1.11
C GLY A 253 29.43 -6.76 -0.49
N TRP A 254 28.42 -7.50 0.00
CA TRP A 254 27.25 -6.97 0.68
C TRP A 254 27.35 -6.95 2.20
N ARG A 255 28.44 -7.49 2.76
CA ARG A 255 28.59 -7.74 4.20
C ARG A 255 27.36 -8.47 4.73
N LEU A 256 27.03 -9.59 4.11
CA LEU A 256 25.82 -10.36 4.39
C LEU A 256 26.19 -11.82 4.68
N SER A 257 25.53 -12.41 5.67
CA SER A 257 25.57 -13.84 5.97
C SER A 257 24.32 -14.47 5.37
N ILE A 258 24.53 -15.27 4.33
CA ILE A 258 23.53 -15.98 3.55
C ILE A 258 23.25 -17.30 4.25
N ASN A 259 22.14 -17.37 4.96
CA ASN A 259 21.77 -18.50 5.79
C ASN A 259 20.54 -19.27 5.28
N VAL A 260 20.01 -18.86 4.13
CA VAL A 260 18.95 -19.52 3.37
C VAL A 260 19.24 -19.38 1.89
N THR A 261 18.85 -20.39 1.12
CA THR A 261 18.78 -20.29 -0.34
C THR A 261 17.51 -19.53 -0.71
N VAL A 262 17.60 -18.65 -1.71
CA VAL A 262 16.46 -17.91 -2.25
C VAL A 262 16.27 -18.33 -3.70
N GLU A 263 15.06 -18.75 -4.05
CA GLU A 263 14.71 -19.18 -5.41
C GLU A 263 13.72 -18.18 -6.02
N SER A 264 14.03 -17.66 -7.21
CA SER A 264 13.13 -16.81 -7.98
C SER A 264 12.35 -17.64 -9.00
N GLU A 265 11.05 -17.40 -9.16
CA GLU A 265 10.17 -18.14 -10.08
C GLU A 265 10.19 -17.61 -11.53
N LEU A 266 11.28 -16.95 -11.95
CA LEU A 266 11.45 -16.35 -13.29
C LEU A 266 11.72 -17.39 -14.39
#